data_AF-A0A537YCX5-F1
#
_entry.id   AF-A0A537YCX5-F1
#
_cell.length_a   1.000
_cell.length_b   1.000
_cell.length_c   1.000
_cell.angle_alpha   90.00
_cell.angle_beta   90.00
_cell.angle_gamma   90.00
#
_symmetry.space_group_name_H-M   'P 1'
#
loop_
_entity.id
_entity.type
_entity.pdbx_description
1 polymer ?
#
loop_
_entity_poly.entity_id
_entity_poly.type
_entity_poly.pdbx_seq_one_letter_code
_entity_poly.pdbx_strand_id
1 'polypeptide(L)'
;GLFKRHTLKSIPDEEVFRVLTSSGTTGADPSRIYLDRATAAAQGRALASAMAPVLGTKRLPMLIVDSASVTRSGSARGAGVLGMATFGRDHAYALDADGQPDAAAVGGFLARHGGRPFLTFGFTFMVWLYLYEVAVEHRFDLSNGVLIHSGGWKRLAERSVDNATLRRRFAEDTGLRRIHNYYGMVEQLGSVFVEAASGDGLHCPDASDVVIRDPRTWEPQPTGIPGLIEVVSTLPWSYPGHVLLTDDVGVVDSVDDGERPGKRFRVLGRLPRAEPRGCSDTFAETTTTGSRR
;
A
#
# COMPACT_ATOMS: atom_id res chain seq x y z
N GLY A 1 -3.30 9.68 -14.96
CA GLY A 1 -2.56 8.48 -15.39
C GLY A 1 -3.26 7.83 -16.57
N LEU A 2 -2.53 7.07 -17.39
CA LEU A 2 -3.06 6.46 -18.62
C LEU A 2 -4.21 5.47 -18.36
N PHE A 3 -4.11 4.64 -17.30
CA PHE A 3 -5.16 3.68 -16.89
C PHE A 3 -6.52 4.31 -16.53
N LYS A 4 -6.58 5.63 -16.35
CA LYS A 4 -7.83 6.37 -16.13
C LYS A 4 -8.49 6.82 -17.43
N ARG A 5 -7.68 7.12 -18.45
CA ARG A 5 -8.13 7.72 -19.72
C ARG A 5 -8.30 6.70 -20.84
N HIS A 6 -7.65 5.54 -20.72
CA HIS A 6 -7.63 4.52 -21.76
C HIS A 6 -7.96 3.15 -21.17
N THR A 7 -8.63 2.34 -21.98
CA THR A 7 -8.75 0.90 -21.76
C THR A 7 -7.44 0.25 -22.19
N LEU A 8 -6.56 -0.01 -21.22
CA LEU A 8 -5.26 -0.64 -21.45
C LEU A 8 -5.35 -2.12 -21.06
N LYS A 9 -5.39 -2.98 -22.08
CA LYS A 9 -5.38 -4.44 -21.95
C LYS A 9 -4.54 -5.04 -23.07
N SER A 10 -3.90 -6.17 -22.79
CA SER A 10 -3.09 -6.95 -23.73
C SER A 10 -3.75 -8.29 -24.09
N ILE A 11 -5.03 -8.43 -23.74
CA ILE A 11 -5.87 -9.63 -23.92
C ILE A 11 -7.19 -9.24 -24.61
N PRO A 12 -7.87 -10.17 -25.29
CA PRO A 12 -9.19 -9.93 -25.85
C PRO A 12 -10.27 -9.87 -24.74
N ASP A 13 -11.46 -9.36 -25.08
CA ASP A 13 -12.53 -9.12 -24.10
C ASP A 13 -13.07 -10.40 -23.46
N GLU A 14 -13.15 -11.48 -24.24
CA GLU A 14 -13.59 -12.80 -23.80
C GLU A 14 -12.66 -13.44 -22.75
N GLU A 15 -11.41 -13.00 -22.68
CA GLU A 15 -10.43 -13.49 -21.70
C GLU A 15 -10.42 -12.65 -20.41
N VAL A 16 -11.16 -11.54 -20.37
CA VAL A 16 -11.26 -10.69 -19.17
C VAL A 16 -12.01 -11.45 -18.09
N PHE A 17 -11.26 -11.93 -17.11
CA PHE A 17 -11.79 -12.63 -15.94
C PHE A 17 -12.29 -11.66 -14.87
N ARG A 18 -11.60 -10.52 -14.67
CA ARG A 18 -11.95 -9.53 -13.65
C ARG A 18 -11.45 -8.15 -14.04
N VAL A 19 -12.21 -7.12 -13.65
CA VAL A 19 -11.79 -5.71 -13.73
C VAL A 19 -11.67 -5.14 -12.32
N LEU A 20 -10.52 -4.52 -12.02
CA LEU A 20 -10.27 -3.85 -10.75
C LEU A 20 -10.21 -2.34 -10.95
N THR A 21 -10.67 -1.59 -9.94
CA THR A 21 -10.64 -0.12 -9.98
C THR A 21 -9.80 0.47 -8.86
N SER A 22 -9.03 1.52 -9.17
CA SER A 22 -8.38 2.29 -8.10
C SER A 22 -9.42 3.03 -7.27
N SER A 23 -9.11 3.29 -5.99
CA SER A 23 -9.89 4.22 -5.19
C SER A 23 -9.76 5.61 -5.82
N GLY A 24 -10.76 6.05 -6.61
CA GLY A 24 -10.76 7.37 -7.19
C GLY A 24 -10.58 8.44 -6.10
N THR A 25 -9.65 9.37 -6.30
CA THR A 25 -9.68 10.64 -5.54
C THR A 25 -10.92 11.41 -6.01
N THR A 26 -11.69 11.99 -5.10
CA THR A 26 -12.94 12.71 -5.37
C THR A 26 -12.83 13.58 -6.63
N GLY A 27 -13.69 13.34 -7.62
CA GLY A 27 -13.75 14.10 -8.88
C GLY A 27 -12.92 13.57 -10.06
N ALA A 28 -12.26 12.41 -9.96
CA ALA A 28 -11.52 11.82 -11.08
C ALA A 28 -11.91 10.36 -11.33
N ASP A 29 -11.98 9.97 -12.61
CA ASP A 29 -12.21 8.58 -13.01
C ASP A 29 -11.18 7.63 -12.37
N PRO A 30 -11.62 6.45 -11.90
CA PRO A 30 -10.71 5.45 -11.37
C PRO A 30 -9.88 4.80 -12.48
N SER A 31 -8.69 4.34 -12.13
CA SER A 31 -7.90 3.46 -13.00
C SER A 31 -8.67 2.16 -13.19
N ARG A 32 -8.67 1.56 -14.40
CA ARG A 32 -9.24 0.24 -14.66
C ARG A 32 -8.15 -0.75 -15.07
N ILE A 33 -8.06 -1.87 -14.36
CA ILE A 33 -7.08 -2.93 -14.60
C ILE A 33 -7.83 -4.20 -14.99
N TYR A 34 -7.55 -4.71 -16.19
CA TYR A 34 -8.19 -5.89 -16.77
C TYR A 34 -7.29 -7.10 -16.54
N LEU A 35 -7.82 -8.11 -15.86
CA LEU A 35 -7.09 -9.32 -15.49
C LEU A 35 -7.67 -10.53 -16.22
N ASP A 36 -6.81 -11.33 -16.84
CA ASP A 36 -7.10 -12.71 -17.19
C ASP A 36 -6.83 -13.66 -16.00
N ARG A 37 -7.13 -14.95 -16.17
CA ARG A 37 -6.91 -15.96 -15.13
C ARG A 37 -5.42 -16.22 -14.88
N ALA A 38 -4.58 -16.21 -15.91
CA ALA A 38 -3.16 -16.51 -15.76
C ALA A 38 -2.43 -15.40 -14.99
N THR A 39 -2.68 -14.14 -15.33
CA THR A 39 -2.15 -12.98 -14.57
C THR A 39 -2.62 -13.03 -13.12
N ALA A 40 -3.92 -13.21 -12.88
CA ALA A 40 -4.45 -13.25 -11.51
C ALA A 40 -3.82 -14.37 -10.67
N ALA A 41 -3.59 -15.54 -11.27
CA ALA A 41 -2.91 -16.66 -10.59
C ALA A 41 -1.43 -16.36 -10.32
N ALA A 42 -0.71 -15.74 -11.26
CA ALA A 42 0.68 -15.33 -11.07
C ALA A 42 0.81 -14.28 -9.96
N GLN A 43 -0.06 -13.27 -9.95
CA GLN A 43 -0.12 -12.24 -8.91
C GLN A 43 -0.41 -12.85 -7.52
N GLY A 44 -1.31 -13.82 -7.44
CA GLY A 44 -1.59 -14.54 -6.19
C GLY A 44 -0.37 -15.32 -5.67
N ARG A 45 0.37 -16.00 -6.55
CA ARG A 45 1.60 -16.71 -6.18
C ARG A 45 2.70 -15.75 -5.72
N ALA A 46 2.88 -14.63 -6.41
CA ALA A 46 3.86 -13.61 -6.05
C ALA A 46 3.54 -12.98 -4.68
N LEU A 47 2.26 -12.65 -4.44
CA LEU A 47 1.81 -12.15 -3.14
C LEU A 47 2.07 -13.17 -2.01
N ALA A 48 1.79 -14.46 -2.25
CA ALA A 48 2.07 -15.51 -1.30
C ALA A 48 3.56 -15.63 -0.98
N SER A 49 4.42 -15.56 -2.01
CA SER A 49 5.88 -15.58 -1.84
C SER A 49 6.38 -14.39 -1.02
N ALA A 50 5.92 -13.18 -1.33
CA ALA A 50 6.32 -11.96 -0.63
C ALA A 50 5.92 -11.96 0.85
N MET A 51 4.75 -12.54 1.17
CA MET A 51 4.20 -12.59 2.54
C MET A 51 4.71 -13.78 3.36
N ALA A 52 5.18 -14.86 2.72
CA ALA A 52 5.57 -16.09 3.40
C ALA A 52 6.63 -15.90 4.51
N PRO A 53 7.65 -15.04 4.36
CA PRO A 53 8.62 -14.79 5.44
C PRO A 53 8.00 -14.12 6.68
N VAL A 54 6.85 -13.45 6.53
CA VAL A 54 6.17 -12.75 7.63
C VAL A 54 5.05 -13.59 8.22
N LEU A 55 4.23 -14.23 7.38
CA LEU A 55 3.02 -14.96 7.81
C LEU A 55 3.22 -16.47 7.92
N GLY A 56 4.30 -17.00 7.32
CA GLY A 56 4.48 -18.44 7.13
C GLY A 56 3.54 -19.00 6.07
N THR A 57 3.41 -20.32 6.05
CA THR A 57 2.63 -21.06 5.04
C THR A 57 1.22 -21.44 5.50
N LYS A 58 0.91 -21.26 6.79
CA LYS A 58 -0.38 -21.66 7.38
C LYS A 58 -1.35 -20.49 7.41
N ARG A 59 -2.62 -20.76 7.08
CA ARG A 59 -3.69 -19.76 7.26
C ARG A 59 -3.98 -19.52 8.74
N LEU A 60 -4.00 -18.25 9.14
CA LEU A 60 -4.23 -17.82 10.52
C LEU A 60 -5.68 -17.36 10.71
N PRO A 61 -6.28 -17.50 11.92
CA PRO A 61 -7.49 -16.75 12.24
C PRO A 61 -7.27 -15.27 11.95
N MET A 62 -8.24 -14.59 11.34
CA MET A 62 -7.99 -13.25 10.81
C MET A 62 -9.01 -12.22 11.26
N LEU A 63 -8.50 -11.13 11.84
CA LEU A 63 -9.25 -9.91 12.13
C LEU A 63 -9.04 -8.90 11.00
N ILE A 64 -10.11 -8.52 10.31
CA ILE A 64 -10.08 -7.53 9.23
C ILE A 64 -10.53 -6.20 9.82
N VAL A 65 -9.69 -5.18 9.77
CA VAL A 65 -10.03 -3.81 10.20
C VAL A 65 -10.79 -3.10 9.10
N ASP A 66 -12.00 -3.59 8.88
CA ASP A 66 -12.97 -3.12 7.90
C ASP A 66 -14.36 -3.68 8.27
N SER A 67 -15.39 -3.32 7.49
CA SER A 67 -16.69 -3.97 7.56
C SER A 67 -16.81 -5.08 6.52
N ALA A 68 -17.69 -6.05 6.76
CA ALA A 68 -17.90 -7.17 5.84
C ALA A 68 -18.28 -6.75 4.41
N SER A 69 -18.85 -5.56 4.26
CA SER A 69 -19.24 -4.99 2.96
C SER A 69 -18.06 -4.75 2.02
N VAL A 70 -16.84 -4.56 2.53
CA VAL A 70 -15.65 -4.26 1.73
C VAL A 70 -15.31 -5.35 0.71
N THR A 71 -15.66 -6.60 1.01
CA THR A 71 -15.41 -7.75 0.14
C THR A 71 -16.23 -7.72 -1.15
N ARG A 72 -17.29 -6.92 -1.18
CA ARG A 72 -18.13 -6.67 -2.37
C ARG A 72 -17.66 -5.46 -3.17
N SER A 73 -16.64 -4.74 -2.70
CA SER A 73 -16.11 -3.55 -3.37
C SER A 73 -15.08 -3.92 -4.45
N GLY A 74 -15.25 -3.38 -5.66
CA GLY A 74 -14.23 -3.45 -6.72
C GLY A 74 -13.04 -2.49 -6.55
N SER A 75 -13.03 -1.71 -5.47
CA SER A 75 -12.00 -0.70 -5.20
C SER A 75 -10.65 -1.33 -4.81
N ALA A 76 -9.58 -0.53 -4.85
CA ALA A 76 -8.27 -0.92 -4.31
C ALA A 76 -8.34 -1.38 -2.84
N ARG A 77 -9.25 -0.81 -2.05
CA ARG A 77 -9.50 -1.24 -0.67
C ARG A 77 -10.09 -2.65 -0.60
N GLY A 78 -11.12 -2.91 -1.41
CA GLY A 78 -11.69 -4.25 -1.57
C GLY A 78 -10.68 -5.26 -2.08
N ALA A 79 -9.91 -4.92 -3.12
CA ALA A 79 -8.88 -5.77 -3.67
C ALA A 79 -7.77 -6.11 -2.64
N GLY A 80 -7.33 -5.12 -1.84
CA GLY A 80 -6.37 -5.34 -0.77
C GLY A 80 -6.89 -6.30 0.31
N VAL A 81 -8.13 -6.10 0.78
CA VAL A 81 -8.76 -7.01 1.75
C VAL A 81 -8.93 -8.41 1.18
N LEU A 82 -9.44 -8.54 -0.05
CA LEU A 82 -9.62 -9.85 -0.69
C LEU A 82 -8.30 -10.58 -0.92
N GLY A 83 -7.25 -9.86 -1.31
CA GLY A 83 -5.90 -10.41 -1.45
C GLY A 83 -5.38 -10.97 -0.13
N MET A 84 -5.46 -10.17 0.95
CA MET A 84 -4.98 -10.58 2.27
C MET A 84 -5.85 -11.66 2.92
N ALA A 85 -7.16 -11.69 2.64
CA ALA A 85 -8.09 -12.66 3.18
C ALA A 85 -7.72 -14.12 2.83
N THR A 86 -6.92 -14.33 1.77
CA THR A 86 -6.41 -15.64 1.38
C THR A 86 -5.44 -16.25 2.42
N PHE A 87 -4.73 -15.41 3.18
CA PHE A 87 -3.85 -15.83 4.28
C PHE A 87 -4.61 -16.05 5.60
N GLY A 88 -5.85 -15.57 5.68
CA GLY A 88 -6.71 -15.67 6.85
C GLY A 88 -7.72 -16.81 6.76
N ARG A 89 -8.27 -17.23 7.90
CA ARG A 89 -9.48 -18.06 8.06
C ARG A 89 -10.29 -17.52 9.24
N ASP A 90 -11.48 -18.05 9.47
CA ASP A 90 -12.33 -17.68 10.61
C ASP A 90 -12.46 -16.15 10.74
N HIS A 91 -12.75 -15.48 9.61
CA HIS A 91 -12.67 -14.02 9.48
C HIS A 91 -13.65 -13.33 10.43
N ALA A 92 -13.15 -12.35 11.17
CA ALA A 92 -13.94 -11.36 11.90
C ALA A 92 -13.66 -9.96 11.35
N TYR A 93 -14.63 -9.06 11.50
CA TYR A 93 -14.56 -7.68 11.03
C TYR A 93 -14.59 -6.76 12.24
N ALA A 94 -13.66 -5.80 12.29
CA ALA A 94 -13.55 -4.87 13.41
C ALA A 94 -14.53 -3.70 13.29
N LEU A 95 -15.19 -3.52 12.14
CA LEU A 95 -16.20 -2.49 11.93
C LEU A 95 -17.57 -3.09 11.62
N ASP A 96 -18.62 -2.42 12.09
CA ASP A 96 -20.00 -2.72 11.77
C ASP A 96 -20.40 -2.27 10.34
N ALA A 97 -21.68 -2.42 10.00
CA ALA A 97 -22.21 -2.04 8.69
C ALA A 97 -22.13 -0.54 8.39
N ASP A 98 -22.13 0.29 9.44
CA ASP A 98 -22.03 1.76 9.37
C ASP A 98 -20.57 2.25 9.40
N GLY A 99 -19.62 1.33 9.47
CA GLY A 99 -18.19 1.61 9.50
C GLY A 99 -17.69 2.11 10.85
N GLN A 100 -18.44 1.89 11.93
CA GLN A 100 -18.02 2.20 13.29
C GLN A 100 -17.29 1.02 13.93
N PRO A 101 -16.36 1.26 14.88
CA PRO A 101 -15.70 0.18 15.61
C PRO A 101 -16.69 -0.74 16.34
N ASP A 102 -16.58 -2.04 16.12
CA ASP A 102 -17.37 -3.09 16.79
C ASP A 102 -16.52 -3.80 17.84
N ALA A 103 -16.48 -3.25 19.05
CA ALA A 103 -15.74 -3.80 20.17
C ALA A 103 -16.19 -5.22 20.54
N ALA A 104 -17.48 -5.55 20.36
CA ALA A 104 -18.01 -6.87 20.67
C ALA A 104 -17.47 -7.92 19.69
N ALA A 105 -17.39 -7.59 18.40
CA ALA A 105 -16.80 -8.46 17.39
C ALA A 105 -15.29 -8.67 17.62
N VAL A 106 -14.54 -7.61 17.93
CA VAL A 106 -13.11 -7.69 18.24
C VAL A 106 -12.87 -8.54 19.51
N GLY A 107 -13.59 -8.24 20.59
CA GLY A 107 -13.49 -8.99 21.85
C GLY A 107 -13.87 -10.47 21.67
N GLY A 108 -14.93 -10.76 20.92
CA GLY A 108 -15.36 -12.11 20.60
C GLY A 108 -14.34 -12.88 19.75
N PHE A 109 -13.66 -12.21 18.82
CA PHE A 109 -12.55 -12.80 18.07
C PHE A 109 -11.37 -13.14 18.98
N LEU A 110 -10.95 -12.19 19.82
CA LEU A 110 -9.81 -12.36 20.73
C LEU A 110 -10.09 -13.42 21.81
N ALA A 111 -11.32 -13.54 22.30
CA ALA A 111 -11.70 -14.62 23.21
C ALA A 111 -11.51 -16.01 22.57
N ARG A 112 -11.76 -16.15 21.26
CA ARG A 112 -11.62 -17.43 20.53
C ARG A 112 -10.19 -17.69 20.05
N HIS A 113 -9.43 -16.65 19.73
CA HIS A 113 -8.20 -16.77 18.95
C HIS A 113 -7.00 -16.00 19.51
N GLY A 114 -7.18 -15.09 20.47
CA GLY A 114 -6.14 -14.22 21.00
C GLY A 114 -5.03 -14.95 21.77
N GLY A 115 -5.31 -16.14 22.31
CA GLY A 115 -4.30 -17.00 22.96
C GLY A 115 -3.37 -17.76 22.01
N ARG A 116 -3.46 -17.53 20.70
CA ARG A 116 -2.63 -18.17 19.66
C ARG A 116 -2.33 -17.19 18.52
N PRO A 117 -1.38 -17.49 17.61
CA PRO A 117 -1.10 -16.60 16.50
C PRO A 117 -2.33 -16.31 15.63
N PHE A 118 -2.57 -15.02 15.36
CA PHE A 118 -3.64 -14.55 14.47
C PHE A 118 -3.14 -13.42 13.56
N LEU A 119 -3.81 -13.23 12.43
CA LEU A 119 -3.52 -12.18 11.45
C LEU A 119 -4.48 -11.01 11.64
N THR A 120 -3.97 -9.79 11.58
CA THR A 120 -4.76 -8.58 11.49
C THR A 120 -4.42 -7.87 10.19
N PHE A 121 -5.42 -7.41 9.45
CA PHE A 121 -5.20 -6.62 8.23
C PHE A 121 -6.11 -5.40 8.16
N GLY A 122 -5.55 -4.26 7.76
CA GLY A 122 -6.34 -3.08 7.44
C GLY A 122 -5.50 -1.97 6.80
N PHE A 123 -6.18 -0.94 6.31
CA PHE A 123 -5.48 0.27 5.87
C PHE A 123 -4.95 1.03 7.08
N THR A 124 -3.75 1.62 6.99
CA THR A 124 -3.04 2.15 8.16
C THR A 124 -3.88 3.14 8.98
N PHE A 125 -4.61 4.04 8.31
CA PHE A 125 -5.46 5.00 9.04
C PHE A 125 -6.62 4.31 9.77
N MET A 126 -7.17 3.23 9.23
CA MET A 126 -8.25 2.48 9.86
C MET A 126 -7.74 1.66 11.04
N VAL A 127 -6.58 1.04 10.88
CA VAL A 127 -5.88 0.34 11.95
C VAL A 127 -5.65 1.28 13.13
N TRP A 128 -5.20 2.49 12.87
CA TRP A 128 -4.99 3.48 13.92
C TRP A 128 -6.31 4.03 14.50
N LEU A 129 -7.23 4.52 13.68
CA LEU A 129 -8.44 5.20 14.17
C LEU A 129 -9.47 4.24 14.76
N TYR A 130 -9.51 2.99 14.30
CA TYR A 130 -10.63 2.09 14.62
C TYR A 130 -10.21 0.82 15.35
N LEU A 131 -9.00 0.31 15.14
CA LEU A 131 -8.50 -0.84 15.91
C LEU A 131 -7.70 -0.39 17.13
N TYR A 132 -6.73 0.52 16.99
CA TYR A 132 -5.90 0.94 18.12
C TYR A 132 -6.75 1.64 19.19
N GLU A 133 -7.57 2.62 18.81
CA GLU A 133 -8.40 3.37 19.77
C GLU A 133 -9.33 2.42 20.55
N VAL A 134 -10.02 1.50 19.87
CA VAL A 134 -10.91 0.52 20.54
C VAL A 134 -10.13 -0.50 21.38
N ALA A 135 -8.94 -0.92 20.94
CA ALA A 135 -8.11 -1.86 21.68
C ALA A 135 -7.58 -1.25 22.99
N VAL A 136 -7.22 0.03 22.98
CA VAL A 136 -6.80 0.76 24.20
C VAL A 136 -7.99 0.94 25.15
N GLU A 137 -9.13 1.39 24.64
CA GLU A 137 -10.34 1.61 25.44
C GLU A 137 -10.78 0.34 26.17
N HIS A 138 -10.80 -0.79 25.45
CA HIS A 138 -11.24 -2.08 25.98
C HIS A 138 -10.12 -2.96 26.55
N ARG A 139 -8.87 -2.46 26.56
CA ARG A 139 -7.68 -3.18 27.04
C ARG A 139 -7.49 -4.55 26.39
N PHE A 140 -7.68 -4.61 25.07
CA PHE A 140 -7.48 -5.82 24.30
C PHE A 140 -5.99 -6.19 24.20
N ASP A 141 -5.68 -7.45 24.49
CA ASP A 141 -4.36 -8.03 24.27
C ASP A 141 -4.23 -8.51 22.80
N LEU A 142 -3.31 -7.89 22.08
CA LEU A 142 -2.98 -8.18 20.70
C LEU A 142 -1.58 -8.81 20.54
N SER A 143 -0.97 -9.27 21.63
CA SER A 143 0.43 -9.75 21.65
C SER A 143 0.72 -10.94 20.74
N ASN A 144 -0.27 -11.80 20.50
CA ASN A 144 -0.15 -12.92 19.55
C ASN A 144 -0.51 -12.53 18.10
N GLY A 145 -0.85 -11.27 17.85
CA GLY A 145 -1.22 -10.78 16.53
C GLY A 145 -0.02 -10.53 15.62
N VAL A 146 -0.23 -10.69 14.33
CA VAL A 146 0.60 -10.14 13.26
C VAL A 146 -0.23 -9.14 12.50
N LEU A 147 0.15 -7.87 12.52
CA LEU A 147 -0.53 -6.82 11.78
C LEU A 147 0.17 -6.58 10.45
N ILE A 148 -0.57 -6.79 9.37
CA ILE A 148 -0.21 -6.29 8.05
C ILE A 148 -1.06 -5.06 7.75
N HIS A 149 -0.44 -3.97 7.35
CA HIS A 149 -1.18 -2.77 6.96
C HIS A 149 -0.61 -2.13 5.69
N SER A 150 -1.40 -1.26 5.06
CA SER A 150 -0.95 -0.56 3.86
C SER A 150 -1.68 0.76 3.66
N GLY A 151 -1.02 1.70 2.96
CA GLY A 151 -1.58 2.98 2.53
C GLY A 151 -2.09 3.86 3.67
N GLY A 152 -2.85 4.90 3.36
CA GLY A 152 -3.59 5.69 4.37
C GLY A 152 -2.79 6.68 5.22
N TRP A 153 -1.45 6.70 5.14
CA TRP A 153 -0.59 7.58 5.94
C TRP A 153 -0.94 9.07 5.85
N LYS A 154 -1.43 9.56 4.70
CA LYS A 154 -1.85 10.97 4.54
C LYS A 154 -2.90 11.39 5.57
N ARG A 155 -3.86 10.51 5.92
CA ARG A 155 -4.91 10.80 6.91
C ARG A 155 -4.38 10.82 8.35
N LEU A 156 -3.18 10.27 8.58
CA LEU A 156 -2.52 10.23 9.88
C LEU A 156 -1.49 11.35 10.05
N ALA A 157 -1.04 11.96 8.95
CA ALA A 157 -0.08 13.08 8.98
C ALA A 157 -0.61 14.26 9.82
N GLU A 158 -1.91 14.57 9.75
CA GLU A 158 -2.56 15.61 10.55
C GLU A 158 -2.60 15.28 12.06
N ARG A 159 -2.40 14.02 12.45
CA ARG A 159 -2.34 13.56 13.84
C ARG A 159 -0.91 13.29 14.32
N SER A 160 0.10 13.62 13.52
CA SER A 160 1.52 13.37 13.83
C SER A 160 1.84 11.91 14.16
N VAL A 161 1.14 10.97 13.51
CA VAL A 161 1.38 9.52 13.68
C VAL A 161 2.22 9.02 12.51
N ASP A 162 3.50 8.78 12.78
CA ASP A 162 4.43 8.10 11.89
C ASP A 162 4.53 6.60 12.20
N ASN A 163 5.31 5.87 11.40
CA ASN A 163 5.48 4.43 11.55
C ASN A 163 6.10 4.05 12.91
N ALA A 164 7.11 4.79 13.35
CA ALA A 164 7.76 4.56 14.64
C ALA A 164 6.78 4.75 15.80
N THR A 165 5.94 5.79 15.76
CA THR A 165 4.91 6.04 16.76
C THR A 165 3.84 4.97 16.76
N LEU A 166 3.35 4.56 15.58
CA LEU A 166 2.38 3.46 15.46
C LEU A 166 2.91 2.19 16.12
N ARG A 167 4.12 1.76 15.76
CA ARG A 167 4.74 0.54 16.30
C ARG A 167 4.92 0.60 17.81
N ARG A 168 5.47 1.71 18.32
CA ARG A 168 5.72 1.92 19.75
C ARG A 168 4.42 1.84 20.54
N ARG A 169 3.39 2.57 20.12
CA ARG A 169 2.09 2.64 20.81
C ARG A 169 1.36 1.32 20.82
N PHE A 170 1.29 0.62 19.68
CA PHE A 170 0.70 -0.73 19.66
C PHE A 170 1.44 -1.71 20.58
N ALA A 171 2.78 -1.66 20.59
CA ALA A 171 3.58 -2.53 21.45
C ALA A 171 3.39 -2.23 22.95
N GLU A 172 3.35 -0.95 23.33
CA GLU A 172 3.19 -0.51 24.72
C GLU A 172 1.77 -0.77 25.25
N ASP A 173 0.75 -0.43 24.46
CA ASP A 173 -0.63 -0.36 24.96
C ASP A 173 -1.41 -1.67 24.73
N THR A 174 -1.02 -2.49 23.75
CA THR A 174 -1.75 -3.72 23.35
C THR A 174 -0.87 -4.96 23.25
N GLY A 175 0.45 -4.83 23.44
CA GLY A 175 1.41 -5.93 23.28
C GLY A 175 1.70 -6.34 21.84
N LEU A 176 1.06 -5.74 20.83
CA LEU A 176 1.27 -6.08 19.41
C LEU A 176 2.64 -5.60 18.92
N ARG A 177 3.54 -6.55 18.60
CA ARG A 177 4.93 -6.24 18.18
C ARG A 177 5.24 -6.61 16.73
N ARG A 178 4.51 -7.56 16.14
CA ARG A 178 4.74 -8.03 14.77
C ARG A 178 3.91 -7.19 13.81
N ILE A 179 4.46 -6.05 13.41
CA ILE A 179 3.79 -5.06 12.56
C ILE A 179 4.59 -4.92 11.27
N HIS A 180 3.91 -5.02 10.13
CA HIS A 180 4.54 -4.86 8.82
C HIS A 180 3.64 -4.02 7.93
N ASN A 181 4.14 -2.89 7.49
CA ASN A 181 3.57 -2.17 6.36
C ASN A 181 3.88 -2.90 5.05
N TYR A 182 3.11 -2.62 4.00
CA TYR A 182 3.58 -2.85 2.64
C TYR A 182 3.23 -1.70 1.71
N TYR A 183 4.07 -1.50 0.70
CA TYR A 183 3.83 -0.61 -0.42
C TYR A 183 3.37 -1.41 -1.64
N GLY A 184 2.37 -0.91 -2.35
CA GLY A 184 1.78 -1.58 -3.50
C GLY A 184 0.65 -0.76 -4.10
N MET A 185 0.22 -1.11 -5.31
CA MET A 185 -0.78 -0.36 -6.07
C MET A 185 -1.62 -1.27 -6.97
N VAL A 186 -2.82 -0.83 -7.33
CA VAL A 186 -3.71 -1.64 -8.18
C VAL A 186 -3.14 -1.81 -9.58
N GLU A 187 -2.32 -0.87 -10.04
CA GLU A 187 -1.64 -0.98 -11.33
C GLU A 187 -0.55 -2.09 -11.34
N GLN A 188 -0.11 -2.61 -10.18
CA GLN A 188 0.83 -3.74 -10.07
C GLN A 188 0.40 -4.69 -8.94
N LEU A 189 -0.79 -5.30 -9.06
CA LEU A 189 -1.19 -6.32 -8.08
C LEU A 189 -0.19 -7.48 -8.04
N GLY A 190 -0.07 -8.10 -6.87
CA GLY A 190 0.90 -9.18 -6.61
C GLY A 190 2.31 -8.66 -6.29
N SER A 191 2.69 -7.49 -6.80
CA SER A 191 3.93 -6.79 -6.46
C SER A 191 3.74 -5.99 -5.17
N VAL A 192 4.02 -6.61 -4.03
CA VAL A 192 4.00 -5.95 -2.73
C VAL A 192 5.40 -5.88 -2.13
N PHE A 193 5.79 -4.69 -1.73
CA PHE A 193 7.07 -4.43 -1.08
C PHE A 193 6.82 -4.44 0.43
N VAL A 194 7.26 -5.50 1.10
CA VAL A 194 6.92 -5.75 2.51
C VAL A 194 7.98 -5.14 3.42
N GLU A 195 7.53 -4.50 4.49
CA GLU A 195 8.40 -3.88 5.48
C GLU A 195 9.15 -4.92 6.32
N ALA A 196 10.43 -4.63 6.57
CA ALA A 196 11.28 -5.38 7.48
C ALA A 196 10.66 -5.47 8.89
N ALA A 197 11.06 -6.49 9.66
CA ALA A 197 10.56 -6.65 11.03
C ALA A 197 11.01 -5.50 11.95
N SER A 198 12.15 -4.86 11.66
CA SER A 198 12.61 -3.65 12.34
C SER A 198 11.71 -2.44 12.08
N GLY A 199 11.03 -2.38 10.93
CA GLY A 199 10.37 -1.19 10.42
C GLY A 199 11.26 -0.30 9.56
N ASP A 200 12.53 -0.68 9.34
CA ASP A 200 13.53 0.15 8.67
C ASP A 200 13.53 -0.01 7.15
N GLY A 201 12.34 0.06 6.53
CA GLY A 201 12.18 0.05 5.08
C GLY A 201 11.54 -1.20 4.51
N LEU A 202 11.36 -1.16 3.19
CA LEU A 202 10.57 -2.08 2.39
C LEU A 202 11.51 -2.89 1.47
N HIS A 203 11.28 -4.20 1.37
CA HIS A 203 12.07 -5.06 0.50
C HIS A 203 11.37 -5.34 -0.82
N CYS A 204 12.15 -5.40 -1.89
CA CYS A 204 11.69 -5.83 -3.20
C CYS A 204 11.42 -7.35 -3.22
N PRO A 205 10.25 -7.80 -3.71
CA PRO A 205 9.98 -9.23 -3.91
C PRO A 205 10.62 -9.72 -5.21
N ASP A 206 10.85 -11.03 -5.36
CA ASP A 206 11.56 -11.62 -6.52
C ASP A 206 11.05 -11.19 -7.91
N ALA A 207 9.74 -10.96 -8.03
CA ALA A 207 9.10 -10.59 -9.30
C ALA A 207 9.04 -9.07 -9.55
N SER A 208 9.65 -8.25 -8.69
CA SER A 208 9.54 -6.79 -8.77
C SER A 208 10.76 -6.07 -8.22
N ASP A 209 10.97 -4.84 -8.70
CA ASP A 209 12.09 -4.01 -8.29
C ASP A 209 11.68 -2.53 -8.28
N VAL A 210 12.52 -1.68 -7.71
CA VAL A 210 12.39 -0.22 -7.76
C VAL A 210 13.60 0.41 -8.40
N VAL A 211 13.37 1.48 -9.17
CA VAL A 211 14.40 2.40 -9.65
C VAL A 211 14.08 3.76 -9.08
N ILE A 212 15.02 4.35 -8.35
CA ILE A 212 14.90 5.73 -7.89
C ILE A 212 15.44 6.61 -9.02
N ARG A 213 14.61 7.46 -9.61
CA ARG A 213 15.00 8.32 -10.74
C ARG A 213 15.21 9.76 -10.31
N ASP A 214 16.23 10.40 -10.87
CA ASP A 214 16.35 11.85 -10.81
C ASP A 214 15.16 12.49 -11.58
N PRO A 215 14.37 13.38 -10.96
CA PRO A 215 13.19 13.96 -11.61
C PRO A 215 13.54 14.96 -12.72
N ARG A 216 14.80 15.34 -12.91
CA ARG A 216 15.29 16.27 -13.93
C ARG A 216 15.92 15.54 -15.12
N THR A 217 16.74 14.52 -14.85
CA THR A 217 17.48 13.79 -15.90
C THR A 217 16.83 12.44 -16.26
N TRP A 218 15.97 11.91 -15.39
CA TRP A 218 15.39 10.57 -15.45
C TRP A 218 16.41 9.43 -15.31
N GLU A 219 17.67 9.74 -15.01
CA GLU A 219 18.70 8.73 -14.75
C GLU A 219 18.47 8.07 -13.38
N PRO A 220 18.86 6.80 -13.21
CA PRO A 220 18.85 6.15 -11.90
C PRO A 220 19.75 6.87 -10.91
N GLN A 221 19.24 7.10 -9.70
CA GLN A 221 19.99 7.64 -8.58
C GLN A 221 20.86 6.54 -7.92
N PRO A 222 22.06 6.88 -7.42
CA PRO A 222 22.83 6.02 -6.54
C PRO A 222 22.08 5.70 -5.23
N THR A 223 22.47 4.62 -4.56
CA THR A 223 22.01 4.29 -3.20
C THR A 223 22.22 5.47 -2.25
N GLY A 224 21.23 5.74 -1.40
CA GLY A 224 21.23 6.85 -0.45
C GLY A 224 20.77 8.19 -1.01
N ILE A 225 20.57 8.31 -2.32
CA ILE A 225 20.13 9.56 -2.96
C ILE A 225 18.61 9.51 -3.25
N PRO A 226 17.81 10.45 -2.71
CA PRO A 226 16.37 10.50 -2.98
C PRO A 226 16.02 10.85 -4.43
N GLY A 227 14.88 10.31 -4.90
CA GLY A 227 14.32 10.59 -6.21
C GLY A 227 12.91 10.04 -6.37
N LEU A 228 12.38 10.09 -7.59
CA LEU A 228 11.07 9.52 -7.90
C LEU A 228 11.13 8.00 -7.93
N ILE A 229 10.15 7.33 -7.33
CA ILE A 229 10.04 5.88 -7.37
C ILE A 229 9.43 5.46 -8.71
N GLU A 230 10.19 4.71 -9.50
CA GLU A 230 9.69 3.86 -10.57
C GLU A 230 9.59 2.43 -10.04
N VAL A 231 8.44 1.80 -10.23
CA VAL A 231 8.21 0.40 -9.87
C VAL A 231 8.22 -0.49 -11.10
N VAL A 232 8.90 -1.63 -10.99
CA VAL A 232 9.07 -2.62 -12.07
C VAL A 232 8.46 -3.94 -11.62
N SER A 233 7.68 -4.59 -12.49
CA SER A 233 7.04 -5.87 -12.23
C SER A 233 6.98 -6.73 -13.48
N THR A 234 7.24 -8.03 -13.32
CA THR A 234 7.11 -9.04 -14.38
C THR A 234 5.72 -9.70 -14.41
N LEU A 235 4.82 -9.30 -13.51
CA LEU A 235 3.50 -9.93 -13.31
C LEU A 235 2.38 -9.43 -14.25
N PRO A 236 2.36 -8.18 -14.77
CA PRO A 236 1.24 -7.66 -15.57
C PRO A 236 1.15 -8.20 -17.01
N TRP A 237 0.67 -9.42 -17.23
CA TRP A 237 0.63 -10.00 -18.58
C TRP A 237 -0.62 -9.58 -19.37
N SER A 238 -1.72 -9.32 -18.65
CA SER A 238 -3.01 -8.94 -19.24
C SER A 238 -3.18 -7.43 -19.52
N TYR A 239 -2.22 -6.61 -19.11
CA TYR A 239 -2.25 -5.15 -19.27
C TYR A 239 -0.84 -4.56 -19.16
N PRO A 240 -0.55 -3.37 -19.71
CA PRO A 240 0.81 -2.81 -19.74
C PRO A 240 1.22 -2.16 -18.41
N GLY A 241 1.29 -2.96 -17.33
CA GLY A 241 1.62 -2.50 -15.97
C GLY A 241 3.08 -2.67 -15.54
N HIS A 242 3.97 -3.10 -16.45
CA HIS A 242 5.31 -3.59 -16.10
C HIS A 242 6.23 -2.53 -15.48
N VAL A 243 6.22 -1.31 -15.99
CA VAL A 243 7.10 -0.22 -15.54
C VAL A 243 6.24 1.01 -15.33
N LEU A 244 6.16 1.47 -14.08
CA LEU A 244 5.33 2.61 -13.71
C LEU A 244 6.15 3.62 -12.93
N LEU A 245 6.31 4.81 -13.49
CA LEU A 245 6.77 5.97 -12.75
C LEU A 245 5.65 6.46 -11.82
N THR A 246 5.94 6.60 -10.54
CA THR A 246 5.00 7.07 -9.54
C THR A 246 5.22 8.56 -9.23
N ASP A 247 4.29 9.16 -8.49
CA ASP A 247 4.49 10.50 -7.92
C ASP A 247 5.16 10.43 -6.54
N ASP A 248 5.55 9.24 -6.09
CA ASP A 248 6.09 9.00 -4.76
C ASP A 248 7.62 9.19 -4.79
N VAL A 249 8.15 9.83 -3.74
CA VAL A 249 9.58 10.08 -3.57
C VAL A 249 10.12 9.02 -2.63
N GLY A 250 11.26 8.42 -2.99
CA GLY A 250 11.89 7.38 -2.20
C GLY A 250 13.40 7.39 -2.31
N VAL A 251 14.02 6.50 -1.55
CA VAL A 251 15.46 6.28 -1.52
C VAL A 251 15.73 4.80 -1.32
N VAL A 252 16.66 4.24 -2.11
CA VAL A 252 17.20 2.90 -1.86
C VAL A 252 18.28 3.05 -0.78
N ASP A 253 18.12 2.34 0.33
CA ASP A 253 19.04 2.38 1.45
C ASP A 253 20.18 1.37 1.29
N SER A 254 19.87 0.19 0.76
CA SER A 254 20.83 -0.90 0.58
C SER A 254 20.40 -1.87 -0.51
N VAL A 255 21.36 -2.68 -0.98
CA VAL A 255 21.16 -3.79 -1.91
C VAL A 255 21.84 -5.01 -1.30
N ASP A 256 21.15 -6.14 -1.24
CA ASP A 256 21.66 -7.41 -0.68
C ASP A 256 22.25 -7.22 0.73
N ASP A 257 21.47 -6.62 1.63
CA ASP A 257 21.91 -6.29 3.00
C ASP A 257 21.99 -7.48 3.97
N GLY A 258 21.74 -8.69 3.48
CA GLY A 258 21.77 -9.92 4.25
C GLY A 258 20.49 -10.23 5.02
N GLU A 259 19.53 -9.28 5.14
CA GLU A 259 18.19 -9.59 5.64
C GLU A 259 17.37 -10.28 4.54
N ARG A 260 17.37 -9.68 3.34
CA ARG A 260 16.80 -10.27 2.13
C ARG A 260 17.60 -9.89 0.89
N PRO A 261 17.64 -10.75 -0.15
CA PRO A 261 18.16 -10.37 -1.45
C PRO A 261 17.40 -9.18 -2.06
N GLY A 262 18.07 -8.42 -2.92
CA GLY A 262 17.50 -7.29 -3.64
C GLY A 262 17.58 -5.97 -2.87
N LYS A 263 16.84 -4.96 -3.34
CA LYS A 263 16.88 -3.60 -2.79
C LYS A 263 15.98 -3.48 -1.55
N ARG A 264 16.48 -2.78 -0.53
CA ARG A 264 15.69 -2.21 0.56
C ARG A 264 15.58 -0.70 0.35
N PHE A 265 14.36 -0.17 0.46
CA PHE A 265 14.08 1.24 0.19
C PHE A 265 13.04 1.83 1.16
N ARG A 266 12.96 3.15 1.22
CA ARG A 266 11.93 3.88 1.96
C ARG A 266 11.15 4.80 1.05
N VAL A 267 9.86 4.95 1.33
CA VAL A 267 9.00 5.98 0.75
C VAL A 267 9.06 7.20 1.67
N LEU A 268 9.56 8.32 1.16
CA LEU A 268 9.75 9.56 1.92
C LEU A 268 8.51 10.46 1.88
N GLY A 269 7.65 10.27 0.88
CA GLY A 269 6.44 11.03 0.70
C GLY A 269 6.00 11.05 -0.75
N ARG A 270 5.17 12.03 -1.10
CA ARG A 270 4.67 12.22 -2.46
C ARG A 270 5.02 13.61 -2.92
N LEU A 271 5.37 13.78 -4.19
CA LEU A 271 5.55 15.11 -4.76
C LEU A 271 4.26 15.94 -4.56
N PRO A 272 4.38 17.21 -4.15
CA PRO A 272 3.26 18.12 -4.19
C PRO A 272 2.73 18.15 -5.61
N ARG A 273 1.41 18.01 -5.79
CA ARG A 273 0.83 18.32 -7.09
C ARG A 273 1.13 19.78 -7.36
N ALA A 274 1.84 20.09 -8.43
CA ALA A 274 1.80 21.44 -8.97
C ALA A 274 0.31 21.75 -9.23
N GLU A 275 -0.22 22.80 -8.60
CA GLU A 275 -1.44 23.40 -9.11
C GLU A 275 -1.22 23.68 -10.61
N PRO A 276 -2.22 23.49 -11.47
CA PRO A 276 -2.10 23.98 -12.83
C PRO A 276 -1.94 25.49 -12.70
N ARG A 277 -0.69 25.98 -12.79
CA ARG A 277 -0.41 27.39 -12.95
C ARG A 277 -1.18 27.79 -14.20
N GLY A 278 -2.28 28.50 -13.98
CA GLY A 278 -3.12 29.01 -15.04
C GLY A 278 -2.26 29.75 -16.03
N CYS A 279 -2.54 29.52 -17.30
CA CYS A 279 -1.97 30.27 -18.40
C CYS A 279 -2.45 31.72 -18.27
N SER A 280 -1.72 32.54 -17.51
CA SER A 280 -1.83 34.01 -17.49
C SER A 280 -0.76 34.57 -16.55
N ASP A 281 0.44 34.80 -17.07
CA ASP A 281 1.30 35.93 -16.67
C ASP A 281 2.33 36.14 -17.79
N THR A 282 1.83 36.41 -18.98
CA THR A 282 2.50 37.32 -19.92
C THR A 282 2.28 38.74 -19.41
N PHE A 283 3.20 39.23 -18.58
CA PHE A 283 3.53 40.65 -18.55
C PHE A 283 4.99 40.81 -18.93
N ALA A 284 5.14 41.07 -20.23
CA ALA A 284 6.21 41.76 -20.92
C ALA A 284 7.41 42.19 -20.05
N GLU A 285 8.56 41.58 -20.34
CA GLU A 285 9.84 42.28 -20.32
C GLU A 285 9.68 43.58 -21.12
N THR A 286 9.59 44.72 -20.44
CA THR A 286 9.81 46.00 -21.09
C THR A 286 11.32 46.18 -21.19
N THR A 287 11.84 45.81 -22.35
CA THR A 287 13.09 46.33 -22.86
C THR A 287 13.01 47.85 -22.89
N THR A 288 13.87 48.52 -22.12
CA THR A 288 14.25 49.91 -22.41
C THR A 288 15.75 50.02 -22.43
N THR A 289 16.33 49.72 -23.59
CA THR A 289 17.66 50.17 -23.98
C THR A 289 17.57 51.60 -24.52
N GLY A 290 18.30 52.52 -23.89
CA GLY A 290 19.10 53.51 -24.63
C GLY A 290 18.69 55.00 -24.58
N SER A 291 19.63 55.79 -24.04
CA SER A 291 20.25 56.97 -24.69
C SER A 291 20.05 58.35 -24.05
N ARG A 292 21.19 58.89 -23.57
CA ARG A 292 21.70 60.27 -23.66
C ARG A 292 20.80 61.45 -23.24
N ARG A 293 21.24 62.16 -22.20
CA ARG A 293 21.96 63.45 -22.33
C ARG A 293 23.02 63.54 -21.24
#